data_AF-A0A090QU49-F1
#
_entry.id   AF-A0A090QU49-F1
#
_cell.length_a   1.000
_cell.length_b   1.000
_cell.length_c   1.000
_cell.angle_alpha   90.00
_cell.angle_beta   90.00
_cell.angle_gamma   90.00
#
_symmetry.space_group_name_H-M   'P 1'
#
loop_
_entity.id
_entity.type
_entity.pdbx_description
1 polymer ?
#
loop_
_entity_poly.entity_id
_entity_poly.type
_entity_poly.pdbx_seq_one_letter_code
_entity_poly.pdbx_strand_id
1 'polypeptide(L)' 'MLALDEAGNLGIKTIVDNDKVKFIPIAVVKVEPDGVWLGDTPNPVEVITVGQGFVRDGDTVIPAREQDKADSDNKDSQ' A
#
# COMPACT_ATOMS: atom_id res chain seq x y z
N MET A 1 2.01 4.49 -4.79
CA MET A 1 3.21 4.90 -5.58
C MET A 1 4.33 3.91 -5.28
N LEU A 2 5.34 3.84 -6.15
CA LEU A 2 6.56 3.10 -5.85
C LEU A 2 7.46 3.96 -4.94
N ALA A 3 8.14 3.33 -3.99
CA ALA A 3 9.08 3.98 -3.08
C ALA A 3 10.47 3.36 -3.26
N LEU A 4 11.50 4.12 -2.89
CA LEU A 4 12.88 3.66 -2.86
C LEU A 4 13.30 3.48 -1.39
N ASP A 5 14.02 2.41 -1.09
CA ASP A 5 14.72 2.28 0.19
C ASP A 5 16.08 3.02 0.17
N GLU A 6 16.78 2.99 1.30
CA GLU A 6 18.10 3.63 1.47
C GLU A 6 19.19 3.02 0.57
N ALA A 7 18.99 1.78 0.11
CA ALA A 7 19.91 1.08 -0.77
C ALA A 7 19.59 1.28 -2.26
N GLY A 8 18.52 2.00 -2.59
CA GLY A 8 18.09 2.24 -3.96
C GLY A 8 17.17 1.18 -4.54
N ASN A 9 16.66 0.24 -3.73
CA ASN A 9 15.73 -0.77 -4.19
C ASN A 9 14.31 -0.20 -4.27
N LEU A 10 13.60 -0.55 -5.35
CA LEU A 10 12.19 -0.23 -5.49
C LEU A 10 11.35 -1.14 -4.60
N GLY A 11 10.35 -0.56 -3.97
CA GLY A 11 9.42 -1.25 -3.10
C GLY A 11 8.09 -0.54 -2.97
N ILE A 12 7.21 -1.15 -2.20
CA ILE A 12 5.92 -0.59 -1.80
C ILE A 12 5.82 -0.57 -0.29
N LYS A 13 5.08 0.40 0.25
CA LYS A 13 4.72 0.41 1.67
C LYS A 13 3.38 -0.29 1.84
N THR A 14 3.38 -1.26 2.73
CA THR A 14 2.25 -2.14 3.02
C THR A 14 1.88 -2.04 4.48
N ILE A 15 0.69 -2.54 4.80
CA ILE A 15 0.26 -2.71 6.19
C ILE A 15 0.21 -4.20 6.47
N VAL A 16 0.84 -4.60 7.56
CA VAL A 16 0.82 -5.97 8.09
C VAL A 16 0.02 -6.02 9.39
N ASP A 17 -0.06 -7.20 9.99
CA ASP A 17 -0.76 -7.42 11.26
C ASP A 17 -0.43 -6.37 12.32
N ASN A 18 -1.46 -5.95 13.05
CA ASN A 18 -1.42 -4.87 14.05
C ASN A 18 -1.19 -3.46 13.48
N ASP A 19 -1.68 -3.22 12.26
CA ASP A 19 -1.63 -1.93 11.56
C ASP A 19 -0.21 -1.32 11.50
N LYS A 20 0.78 -2.20 11.29
CA LYS A 20 2.18 -1.79 11.17
C LYS A 20 2.58 -1.61 9.72
N VAL A 21 3.32 -0.54 9.45
CA VAL A 21 3.90 -0.26 8.15
C VAL A 21 5.07 -1.20 7.91
N LYS A 22 5.09 -1.81 6.72
CA LYS A 22 6.21 -2.62 6.25
C LYS A 22 6.61 -2.22 4.84
N PHE A 23 7.88 -1.96 4.64
CA PHE A 23 8.44 -1.84 3.30
C PHE A 23 8.72 -3.22 2.71
N ILE A 24 8.22 -3.47 1.51
CA ILE A 24 8.46 -4.71 0.78
C ILE A 24 9.13 -4.35 -0.55
N PRO A 25 10.34 -4.88 -0.83
CA PRO A 25 10.98 -4.71 -2.12
C PRO A 25 10.15 -5.44 -3.19
N ILE A 26 10.06 -4.86 -4.39
CA ILE A 26 9.31 -5.44 -5.50
C ILE A 26 10.18 -5.61 -6.73
N ALA A 27 9.83 -6.58 -7.57
CA ALA A 27 10.39 -6.72 -8.89
C ALA A 27 9.40 -6.17 -9.93
N VAL A 28 9.85 -5.26 -10.80
CA VAL A 28 9.03 -4.81 -11.92
C VAL A 28 9.10 -5.87 -13.01
N VAL A 29 7.97 -6.56 -13.26
CA VAL A 29 7.89 -7.63 -14.27
C VAL A 29 7.53 -7.05 -15.63
N LYS A 30 6.65 -6.04 -15.67
CA LYS A 30 6.23 -5.38 -16.90
C LYS A 30 5.76 -3.96 -16.63
N VAL A 31 5.98 -3.07 -17.61
CA VAL A 31 5.43 -1.72 -17.65
C VAL A 31 4.63 -1.59 -18.94
N GLU A 32 3.37 -1.19 -18.84
CA GLU A 32 2.51 -0.86 -19.96
C GLU A 32 1.89 0.55 -19.74
N PRO A 33 1.26 1.16 -20.75
CA PRO A 33 0.69 2.51 -20.61
C PRO A 33 -0.39 2.65 -19.52
N ASP A 34 -1.08 1.55 -19.19
CA ASP A 34 -2.15 1.48 -18.20
C ASP A 34 -1.67 1.07 -16.80
N GLY A 35 -0.43 0.60 -16.65
CA GLY A 35 0.06 0.19 -15.34
C GLY A 35 1.43 -0.47 -15.29
N VAL A 36 1.77 -0.91 -14.08
CA VAL A 36 3.00 -1.63 -13.78
C VAL A 36 2.65 -2.93 -13.07
N TRP A 37 3.16 -4.04 -13.59
CA TRP A 37 3.00 -5.36 -12.99
C TRP A 37 4.19 -5.64 -12.09
N LEU A 38 3.90 -5.90 -10.83
CA LEU A 38 4.87 -6.18 -9.79
C LEU A 38 4.89 -7.68 -9.50
N GLY A 39 6.09 -8.24 -9.42
CA GLY A 39 6.35 -9.58 -8.93
C GLY A 39 6.92 -9.55 -7.52
N ASP A 40 7.07 -10.73 -6.93
CA ASP A 40 7.63 -10.95 -5.59
C ASP A 40 6.85 -10.24 -4.46
N THR A 41 5.55 -10.00 -4.67
CA THR A 41 4.65 -9.46 -3.64
C THR A 41 3.82 -10.55 -2.96
N PRO A 42 3.49 -10.38 -1.66
CA PRO A 42 2.47 -11.21 -1.02
C PRO A 42 1.10 -11.05 -1.69
N ASN A 43 0.30 -12.11 -1.68
CA ASN A 43 -1.10 -12.07 -2.10
C ASN A 43 -1.96 -12.82 -1.07
N PRO A 44 -2.89 -12.17 -0.36
CA PRO A 44 -3.28 -10.75 -0.48
C PRO A 44 -2.25 -9.77 0.12
N VAL A 45 -2.30 -8.50 -0.32
CA VAL A 45 -1.48 -7.41 0.22
C VAL A 45 -2.29 -6.11 0.34
N GLU A 46 -2.19 -5.45 1.48
CA GLU A 46 -2.72 -4.10 1.69
C GLU A 46 -1.64 -3.06 1.41
N VAL A 47 -1.90 -2.12 0.49
CA VAL A 47 -0.92 -1.14 0.03
C VAL A 47 -1.32 0.27 0.46
N ILE A 48 -0.34 1.04 0.96
CA ILE A 48 -0.53 2.44 1.32
C ILE A 48 -0.48 3.29 0.05
N THR A 49 -1.63 3.78 -0.40
CA THR A 49 -1.75 4.61 -1.61
C THR A 49 -1.60 6.11 -1.33
N VAL A 50 -1.99 6.55 -0.14
CA VAL A 50 -1.95 7.95 0.32
C VAL A 50 -1.13 8.05 1.60
N GLY A 51 -0.33 9.12 1.74
CA GLY A 51 0.46 9.36 2.96
C GLY A 51 1.74 8.53 3.08
N GLN A 52 2.10 7.71 2.08
CA GLN A 52 3.30 6.85 2.14
C GLN A 52 4.63 7.58 2.38
N GLY A 53 4.72 8.88 2.11
CA GLY A 53 5.91 9.70 2.40
C GLY A 53 6.07 10.11 3.87
N PHE A 54 5.04 9.93 4.69
CA PHE A 54 5.01 10.37 6.09
C PHE A 54 5.20 9.24 7.10
N VAL A 55 5.28 8.01 6.62
CA VAL A 55 5.42 6.80 7.45
C VAL A 55 6.73 6.08 7.13
N ARG A 56 7.32 5.42 8.12
CA ARG A 56 8.54 4.62 8.02
C ARG A 56 8.23 3.16 8.30
N ASP A 57 9.19 2.29 7.98
CA ASP A 57 9.08 0.88 8.34
C ASP A 57 8.94 0.72 9.87
N GLY A 58 7.98 -0.10 10.31
CA GLY A 58 7.67 -0.32 11.72
C GLY A 58 6.69 0.66 12.37
N ASP A 59 6.36 1.77 11.69
CA ASP A 59 5.38 2.74 12.21
C ASP A 59 4.01 2.09 12.37
N THR A 60 3.30 2.45 13.44
CA THR A 60 1.90 2.05 13.63
C THR A 60 0.99 3.13 13.07
N VAL A 61 0.01 2.74 12.26
CA VAL A 61 -0.90 3.67 11.57
C VAL A 61 -2.35 3.34 11.86
N ILE A 62 -3.24 4.27 11.54
CA ILE A 62 -4.68 4.01 11.49
C ILE A 62 -5.08 4.01 10.01
N PRO A 63 -5.18 2.85 9.36
CA PRO A 63 -5.53 2.79 7.95
C PRO A 63 -6.95 3.23 7.68
N ALA A 64 -7.13 4.07 6.66
CA ALA A 64 -8.43 4.31 6.06
C ALA A 64 -8.59 3.34 4.88
N ARG A 65 -9.26 2.20 5.09
CA ARG A 65 -9.46 1.19 4.04
C ARG A 65 -10.62 1.63 3.14
N GLU A 66 -10.51 1.32 1.85
CA GLU A 66 -11.56 1.63 0.88
C GLU A 66 -12.87 0.87 1.18
N GLN A 67 -12.77 -0.32 1.77
CA GLN A 67 -13.91 -1.13 2.20
C GLN A 67 -14.73 -0.44 3.30
N ASP A 68 -14.08 0.30 4.20
CA ASP A 68 -14.76 1.02 5.29
C ASP A 68 -15.59 2.22 4.78
N LYS A 69 -15.23 2.77 3.61
CA LYS A 69 -15.97 3.88 2.98
C LYS A 69 -17.29 3.43 2.35
N ALA A 70 -17.31 2.25 1.74
CA ALA A 70 -18.50 1.75 1.03
C ALA A 70 -19.69 1.52 1.97
N ASP A 71 -19.44 1.17 3.23
CA ASP A 71 -20.49 0.96 4.25
C ASP A 71 -21.02 2.26 4.87
N SER A 72 -20.30 3.37 4.72
CA SER A 72 -20.66 4.66 5.33
C SER A 72 -21.52 5.53 4.40
N ASP A 73 -21.32 5.46 3.08
CA ASP A 73 -22.08 6.25 2.09
C ASP A 73 -23.51 5.74 1.86
N ASN A 74 -23.85 4.53 2.32
CA ASN A 74 -25.18 3.94 2.13
C ASN A 74 -26.20 4.29 3.24
N LYS A 75 -25.84 5.17 4.20
CA LYS A 75 -26.70 5.52 5.34
C LYS A 75 -27.39 6.88 5.27
N ASP A 76 -27.06 7.72 4.29
CA ASP A 76 -27.65 9.07 4.13
C ASP A 76 -28.75 9.14 3.04
N SER A 77 -29.41 8.03 2.72
CA SER A 77 -30.49 7.99 1.71
C SER A 77 -31.75 7.24 2.18
N GLN A 78 -32.15 7.42 3.43
CA GLN A 78 -33.55 7.19 3.86
C GLN A 78 -34.16 8.43 4.50
#